data_AF-A0A359HLG9-F1
#
_entry.id   AF-A0A359HLG9-F1
#
_cell.length_a   1.000
_cell.length_b   1.000
_cell.length_c   1.000
_cell.angle_alpha   90.00
_cell.angle_beta   90.00
_cell.angle_gamma   90.00
#
_symmetry.space_group_name_H-M   'P 1'
#
loop_
_entity.id
_entity.type
_entity.pdbx_description
1 polymer ?
#
loop_
_entity_poly.entity_id
_entity_poly.type
_entity_poly.pdbx_seq_one_letter_code
_entity_poly.pdbx_strand_id
1 'polypeptide(L)'
;MVQTLSTLIPKWLFLSRLFWFTLGVVVGFHLTELKLWLERVKWVWLTLAVVLLPLGVLEWEFYLHISGQQWMDPRETLLDSVYTLAVILSFLAFDQIASIPFSKQIADLGSKSYGIYLIHSPVMTFAARGIYHFAPAILGYQIIFQPIMIILGLGVPVIFMEIVNRSPARRFYQYLFG
;
A
#
# COMPACT_ATOMS: atom_id res chain seq x y z
N MET A 1 -8.30 12.86 -26.00
CA MET A 1 -9.00 11.56 -25.98
C MET A 1 -8.98 10.90 -24.59
N VAL A 2 -7.86 10.93 -23.84
CA VAL A 2 -7.80 10.41 -22.46
C VAL A 2 -8.68 11.20 -21.46
N GLN A 3 -8.76 12.53 -21.60
CA GLN A 3 -9.64 13.36 -20.76
C GLN A 3 -11.14 13.03 -20.91
N THR A 4 -11.58 12.63 -22.12
CA THR A 4 -12.98 12.29 -22.39
C THR A 4 -13.40 10.95 -21.76
N LEU A 5 -12.49 9.98 -21.62
CA LEU A 5 -12.76 8.75 -20.87
C LEU A 5 -12.80 9.00 -19.35
N SER A 6 -11.93 9.87 -18.83
CA SER A 6 -11.89 10.20 -17.40
C SER A 6 -13.10 10.98 -16.86
N THR A 7 -13.91 11.55 -17.76
CA THR A 7 -15.17 12.22 -17.42
C THR A 7 -16.36 11.27 -17.45
N LEU A 8 -16.28 10.17 -18.22
CA LEU A 8 -17.33 9.16 -18.35
C LEU A 8 -17.31 8.13 -17.22
N ILE A 9 -16.14 7.85 -16.63
CA ILE A 9 -16.01 7.03 -15.43
C ILE A 9 -15.56 7.95 -14.31
N PRO A 10 -16.49 8.50 -13.52
CA PRO A 10 -16.14 9.40 -12.46
C PRO A 10 -15.16 8.76 -11.49
N LYS A 11 -14.20 9.55 -10.96
CA LYS A 11 -13.31 9.07 -9.89
C LYS A 11 -14.09 8.64 -8.62
N TRP A 12 -15.32 9.12 -8.45
CA TRP A 12 -16.24 8.69 -7.38
C TRP A 12 -16.97 7.40 -7.72
N LEU A 13 -16.89 6.85 -8.93
CA LEU A 13 -17.56 5.60 -9.26
C LEU A 13 -16.80 4.48 -8.57
N PHE A 14 -17.26 4.17 -7.34
CA PHE A 14 -16.65 3.26 -6.36
C PHE A 14 -16.53 1.80 -6.82
N LEU A 15 -16.58 1.47 -8.10
CA LEU A 15 -16.60 0.08 -8.58
C LEU A 15 -15.42 -0.73 -8.07
N SER A 16 -14.18 -0.20 -8.16
CA SER A 16 -12.99 -0.83 -7.60
C SER A 16 -13.15 -1.05 -6.08
N ARG A 17 -13.54 -0.01 -5.34
CA ARG A 17 -13.67 -0.07 -3.87
C ARG A 17 -14.79 -1.01 -3.41
N LEU A 18 -15.93 -1.00 -4.10
CA LEU A 18 -17.07 -1.89 -3.85
C LEU A 18 -16.67 -3.32 -4.13
N PHE A 19 -15.97 -3.58 -5.25
CA PHE A 19 -15.43 -4.88 -5.56
C PHE A 19 -14.48 -5.37 -4.47
N TRP A 20 -13.49 -4.56 -4.07
CA TRP A 20 -12.55 -4.93 -3.01
C TRP A 20 -13.23 -5.16 -1.67
N PHE A 21 -14.22 -4.33 -1.33
CA PHE A 21 -14.98 -4.49 -0.09
C PHE A 21 -15.82 -5.77 -0.10
N THR A 22 -16.63 -6.00 -1.14
CA THR A 22 -17.48 -7.20 -1.22
C THR A 22 -16.65 -8.46 -1.32
N LEU A 23 -15.57 -8.46 -2.12
CA LEU A 23 -14.62 -9.56 -2.19
C LEU A 23 -14.00 -9.82 -0.82
N GLY A 24 -13.54 -8.78 -0.11
CA GLY A 24 -12.99 -8.92 1.24
C GLY A 24 -13.98 -9.53 2.24
N VAL A 25 -15.25 -9.11 2.20
CA VAL A 25 -16.32 -9.66 3.04
C VAL A 25 -16.56 -11.15 2.71
N VAL A 26 -16.71 -11.50 1.42
CA VAL A 26 -16.94 -12.88 0.97
C VAL A 26 -15.76 -13.78 1.34
N VAL A 27 -14.53 -13.32 1.08
CA VAL A 27 -13.29 -14.03 1.45
C VAL A 27 -13.20 -14.21 2.97
N GLY A 28 -13.58 -13.21 3.75
CA GLY A 28 -13.62 -13.28 5.21
C GLY A 28 -14.54 -14.38 5.74
N PHE A 29 -15.72 -14.56 5.13
CA PHE A 29 -16.68 -15.60 5.52
C PHE A 29 -16.28 -17.01 5.08
N HIS A 30 -15.54 -17.15 3.97
CA HIS A 30 -15.16 -18.42 3.36
C HIS A 30 -13.65 -18.66 3.37
N LEU A 31 -12.97 -18.12 4.39
CA LEU A 31 -11.50 -18.09 4.43
C LEU A 31 -10.88 -19.49 4.44
N THR A 32 -11.51 -20.42 5.17
CA THR A 32 -11.02 -21.80 5.33
C THR A 32 -11.09 -22.56 4.00
N GLU A 33 -12.23 -22.49 3.31
CA GLU A 33 -12.45 -23.13 2.02
C GLU A 33 -11.54 -22.51 0.95
N LEU A 34 -11.40 -21.18 0.96
CA LEU A 34 -10.53 -20.47 0.04
C LEU A 34 -9.06 -20.89 0.23
N LYS A 35 -8.57 -21.02 1.47
CA LYS A 35 -7.21 -21.48 1.75
C LYS A 35 -6.94 -22.88 1.20
N LEU A 36 -7.87 -23.81 1.39
CA LEU A 36 -7.76 -25.18 0.84
C LEU A 36 -7.67 -25.19 -0.69
N TRP A 37 -8.42 -24.31 -1.36
CA TRP A 37 -8.33 -24.15 -2.80
C TRP A 37 -7.01 -23.48 -3.22
N LEU A 38 -6.64 -22.39 -2.55
CA LEU A 38 -5.43 -21.61 -2.83
C LEU A 38 -4.15 -22.43 -2.69
N GLU A 39 -4.09 -23.36 -1.74
CA GLU A 39 -2.93 -24.23 -1.55
C GLU A 39 -2.57 -25.02 -2.83
N ARG A 40 -3.56 -25.37 -3.64
CA ARG A 40 -3.38 -26.09 -4.91
C ARG A 40 -2.81 -25.23 -6.04
N VAL A 41 -3.06 -23.91 -5.99
CA VAL A 41 -2.70 -22.95 -7.05
C VAL A 41 -1.74 -21.86 -6.56
N LYS A 42 -1.11 -22.04 -5.38
CA LYS A 42 -0.27 -21.03 -4.72
C LYS A 42 0.85 -20.49 -5.60
N TRP A 43 1.49 -21.38 -6.37
CA TRP A 43 2.56 -21.00 -7.29
C TRP A 43 2.05 -20.18 -8.48
N VAL A 44 0.82 -20.41 -8.95
CA VAL A 44 0.21 -19.62 -10.03
C VAL A 44 0.06 -18.17 -9.58
N TRP A 45 -0.48 -17.94 -8.39
CA TRP A 45 -0.66 -16.59 -7.85
C TRP A 45 0.67 -15.87 -7.60
N LEU A 46 1.67 -16.58 -7.08
CA LEU A 46 3.01 -16.02 -6.90
C LEU A 46 3.68 -15.67 -8.23
N THR A 47 3.66 -16.59 -9.20
CA THR A 47 4.20 -16.33 -10.54
C THR A 47 3.48 -15.15 -11.20
N LEU A 48 2.16 -15.09 -11.08
CA LEU A 48 1.36 -13.99 -11.61
C LEU A 48 1.77 -12.66 -10.96
N ALA A 49 1.92 -12.61 -9.63
CA ALA A 49 2.40 -11.40 -8.94
C ALA A 49 3.80 -10.96 -9.43
N VAL A 50 4.73 -11.90 -9.58
CA VAL A 50 6.10 -11.61 -10.05
C VAL A 50 6.12 -11.12 -11.50
N VAL A 51 5.29 -11.71 -12.38
CA VAL A 51 5.21 -11.34 -13.80
C VAL A 51 4.45 -10.03 -14.01
N LEU A 52 3.40 -9.77 -13.24
CA LEU A 52 2.61 -8.55 -13.35
C LEU A 52 3.39 -7.31 -12.90
N LEU A 53 4.37 -7.44 -12.01
CA LEU A 53 5.18 -6.31 -11.55
C LEU A 53 5.92 -5.59 -12.70
N PRO A 54 6.76 -6.25 -13.52
CA PRO A 54 7.39 -5.60 -14.67
C PRO A 54 6.36 -5.19 -15.74
N LEU A 55 5.27 -5.94 -15.92
CA LEU A 55 4.20 -5.56 -16.86
C LEU A 55 3.49 -4.27 -16.45
N GLY A 56 3.24 -4.07 -15.15
CA GLY A 56 2.66 -2.84 -14.62
C GLY A 56 3.57 -1.64 -14.84
N VAL A 57 4.89 -1.80 -14.65
CA VAL A 57 5.88 -0.75 -14.98
C VAL A 57 5.80 -0.37 -16.46
N LEU A 58 5.73 -1.36 -17.36
CA LEU A 58 5.60 -1.11 -18.80
C LEU A 58 4.27 -0.43 -19.16
N GLU A 59 3.17 -0.79 -18.51
CA GLU A 59 1.86 -0.14 -18.69
C GLU A 59 1.93 1.34 -18.29
N TRP A 60 2.50 1.64 -17.13
CA TRP A 60 2.68 3.01 -16.64
C TRP A 60 3.56 3.84 -17.56
N GLU A 61 4.67 3.27 -18.04
CA GLU A 61 5.56 3.94 -18.98
C GLU A 61 4.87 4.22 -20.31
N PHE A 62 4.05 3.28 -20.80
CA PHE A 62 3.24 3.47 -22.00
C PHE A 62 2.22 4.59 -21.84
N TYR A 63 1.50 4.64 -20.70
CA TYR A 63 0.58 5.73 -20.40
C TYR A 63 1.30 7.08 -20.29
N LEU A 64 2.49 7.12 -19.68
CA LEU A 64 3.27 8.35 -19.53
C LEU A 64 3.62 8.91 -20.91
N HIS A 65 4.18 8.07 -21.79
CA HIS A 65 4.54 8.45 -23.15
C HIS A 65 3.36 8.96 -23.97
N ILE A 66 2.21 8.27 -23.91
CA ILE A 66 1.02 8.66 -24.68
C ILE A 66 0.35 9.91 -24.12
N SER A 67 0.43 10.12 -22.81
CA SER A 67 -0.16 11.29 -22.16
C SER A 67 0.54 12.60 -22.53
N GLY A 68 1.82 12.54 -22.92
CA GLY A 68 2.67 13.72 -23.13
C GLY A 68 2.98 14.50 -21.86
N GLN A 69 2.65 13.96 -20.68
CA GLN A 69 2.94 14.58 -19.39
C GLN A 69 4.32 14.16 -18.89
N GLN A 70 5.01 15.06 -18.18
CA GLN A 70 6.27 14.71 -17.50
C GLN A 70 6.04 13.87 -16.24
N TRP A 71 4.84 13.98 -15.66
CA TRP A 71 4.44 13.27 -14.46
C TRP A 71 2.94 13.04 -14.50
N MET A 72 2.52 11.83 -14.17
CA MET A 72 1.11 11.50 -14.01
C MET A 72 0.78 11.28 -12.54
N ASP A 73 -0.38 11.76 -12.11
CA ASP A 73 -0.91 11.42 -10.80
C ASP A 73 -1.08 9.90 -10.67
N PRO A 74 -0.81 9.30 -9.49
CA PRO A 74 -1.09 7.89 -9.24
C PRO A 74 -2.56 7.57 -9.48
N ARG A 75 -2.84 6.49 -10.23
CA ARG A 75 -4.18 6.02 -10.58
C ARG A 75 -4.16 4.51 -10.66
N GLU A 76 -5.12 3.84 -10.03
CA GLU A 76 -5.24 2.39 -10.19
C GLU A 76 -5.54 2.03 -11.65
N THR A 77 -4.71 1.15 -12.22
CA THR A 77 -4.97 0.50 -13.50
C THR A 77 -5.63 -0.86 -13.31
N LEU A 78 -6.02 -1.49 -14.42
CA LEU A 78 -6.51 -2.86 -14.38
C LEU A 78 -5.39 -3.83 -13.97
N LEU A 79 -4.17 -3.65 -14.49
CA LEU A 79 -3.03 -4.48 -14.10
C LEU A 79 -2.68 -4.29 -12.63
N ASP A 80 -2.76 -3.06 -12.10
CA ASP A 80 -2.59 -2.80 -10.66
C ASP A 80 -3.59 -3.63 -9.85
N SER A 81 -4.86 -3.64 -10.25
CA SER A 81 -5.91 -4.40 -9.56
C SER A 81 -5.66 -5.91 -9.57
N VAL A 82 -5.27 -6.47 -10.73
CA VAL A 82 -4.96 -7.90 -10.87
C VAL A 82 -3.68 -8.24 -10.12
N TYR A 83 -2.67 -7.37 -10.14
CA TYR A 83 -1.45 -7.52 -9.38
C TYR A 83 -1.73 -7.54 -7.88
N THR A 84 -2.50 -6.57 -7.36
CA THR A 84 -2.92 -6.52 -5.96
C THR A 84 -3.64 -7.81 -5.57
N LEU A 85 -4.55 -8.32 -6.42
CA LEU A 85 -5.26 -9.56 -6.15
C LEU A 85 -4.29 -10.75 -6.09
N ALA A 86 -3.37 -10.85 -7.05
CA ALA A 86 -2.37 -11.90 -7.11
C ALA A 86 -1.46 -11.89 -5.88
N VAL A 87 -1.03 -10.71 -5.43
CA VAL A 87 -0.24 -10.53 -4.21
C VAL A 87 -1.02 -10.99 -2.98
N ILE A 88 -2.25 -10.51 -2.79
CA ILE A 88 -3.09 -10.88 -1.64
C ILE A 88 -3.32 -12.39 -1.60
N LEU A 89 -3.72 -12.98 -2.72
CA LEU A 89 -3.97 -14.41 -2.81
C LEU A 89 -2.69 -15.23 -2.65
N SER A 90 -1.55 -14.76 -3.14
CA SER A 90 -0.25 -15.38 -2.89
C SER A 90 0.06 -15.38 -1.39
N PHE A 91 0.00 -14.23 -0.71
CA PHE A 91 0.22 -14.19 0.74
C PHE A 91 -0.71 -15.12 1.51
N LEU A 92 -1.99 -15.17 1.14
CA LEU A 92 -2.97 -16.06 1.77
C LEU A 92 -2.70 -17.55 1.49
N ALA A 93 -2.20 -17.88 0.30
CA ALA A 93 -1.88 -19.25 -0.10
C ALA A 93 -0.61 -19.80 0.57
N PHE A 94 0.30 -18.92 1.00
CA PHE A 94 1.54 -19.26 1.68
C PHE A 94 1.47 -19.06 3.21
N ASP A 95 0.27 -19.11 3.79
CA ASP A 95 0.02 -18.90 5.23
C ASP A 95 0.80 -19.88 6.16
N GLN A 96 1.25 -21.04 5.63
CA GLN A 96 2.05 -22.01 6.38
C GLN A 96 3.52 -21.60 6.58
N ILE A 97 3.97 -20.43 6.12
CA ILE A 97 5.32 -19.94 6.45
C ILE A 97 5.34 -19.36 7.88
N ALA A 98 5.04 -20.21 8.86
CA ALA A 98 5.03 -19.90 10.29
C ALA A 98 6.42 -19.54 10.85
N SER A 99 7.49 -19.65 10.05
CA SER A 99 8.88 -19.45 10.47
C SER A 99 9.55 -18.17 9.95
N ILE A 100 8.82 -17.24 9.32
CA ILE A 100 9.43 -15.97 8.88
C ILE A 100 9.84 -15.17 10.12
N PRO A 101 11.11 -14.74 10.22
CA PRO A 101 11.54 -13.87 11.29
C PRO A 101 10.71 -12.57 11.26
N PHE A 102 10.32 -12.09 12.43
CA PHE A 102 9.51 -10.87 12.60
C PHE A 102 8.06 -10.94 12.10
N SER A 103 7.51 -12.13 11.81
CA SER A 103 6.11 -12.27 11.34
C SER A 103 5.09 -11.57 12.25
N LYS A 104 5.25 -11.70 13.57
CA LYS A 104 4.40 -11.04 14.56
C LYS A 104 4.48 -9.51 14.49
N GLN A 105 5.68 -8.97 14.32
CA GLN A 105 5.91 -7.53 14.20
C GLN A 105 5.33 -6.97 12.90
N ILE A 106 5.47 -7.72 11.80
CA ILE A 106 4.88 -7.34 10.51
C ILE A 106 3.34 -7.36 10.60
N ALA A 107 2.77 -8.39 11.24
CA ALA A 107 1.32 -8.47 11.47
C ALA A 107 0.80 -7.31 12.35
N ASP A 108 1.52 -6.98 13.43
CA ASP A 108 1.19 -5.84 14.31
C ASP A 108 1.35 -4.48 13.58
N LEU A 109 2.27 -4.39 12.63
CA LEU A 109 2.39 -3.21 11.78
C LEU A 109 1.22 -3.11 10.80
N GLY A 110 0.80 -4.24 10.23
CA GLY A 110 -0.36 -4.33 9.34
C GLY A 110 -1.66 -3.90 10.01
N SER A 111 -1.89 -4.27 11.27
CA SER A 111 -3.06 -3.84 12.04
C SER A 111 -3.09 -2.32 12.31
N LYS A 112 -1.93 -1.65 12.29
CA LYS A 112 -1.77 -0.20 12.48
C LYS A 112 -1.72 0.58 11.16
N SER A 113 -1.84 -0.11 10.02
CA SER A 113 -1.65 0.49 8.68
C SER A 113 -2.55 1.69 8.41
N TYR A 114 -3.80 1.69 8.89
CA TYR A 114 -4.71 2.82 8.73
C TYR A 114 -4.24 4.06 9.50
N GLY A 115 -3.84 3.91 10.76
CA GLY A 115 -3.26 5.01 11.54
C GLY A 115 -1.96 5.55 10.91
N ILE A 116 -1.10 4.66 10.41
CA ILE A 116 0.12 5.04 9.67
C ILE A 116 -0.27 5.84 8.42
N TYR A 117 -1.26 5.38 7.67
CA TYR A 117 -1.74 6.06 6.46
C TYR A 117 -2.21 7.49 6.74
N LEU A 118 -2.89 7.75 7.85
CA LEU A 118 -3.33 9.11 8.19
C LEU A 118 -2.19 10.08 8.52
N ILE A 119 -1.10 9.57 9.10
CA ILE A 119 -0.04 10.42 9.69
C ILE A 119 1.21 10.50 8.81
N HIS A 120 1.50 9.48 8.00
CA HIS A 120 2.75 9.41 7.24
C HIS A 120 2.92 10.60 6.28
N SER A 121 1.85 11.05 5.62
CA SER A 121 1.91 12.14 4.62
C SER A 121 2.37 13.49 5.24
N PRO A 122 1.76 14.02 6.31
CA PRO A 122 2.27 15.22 6.95
C PRO A 122 3.67 15.02 7.52
N VAL A 123 3.97 13.87 8.13
CA VAL A 123 5.32 13.56 8.64
C VAL A 123 6.37 13.65 7.54
N MET A 124 6.14 12.98 6.41
CA MET A 124 7.06 13.01 5.27
C MET A 124 7.22 14.43 4.73
N THR A 125 6.12 15.20 4.67
CA THR A 125 6.17 16.60 4.22
C THR A 125 7.05 17.46 5.12
N PHE A 126 6.88 17.38 6.43
CA PHE A 126 7.71 18.12 7.40
C PHE A 126 9.16 17.62 7.40
N ALA A 127 9.38 16.32 7.29
CA ALA A 127 10.72 15.73 7.19
C ALA A 127 11.46 16.23 5.95
N ALA A 128 10.82 16.20 4.77
CA ALA A 128 11.42 16.69 3.53
C ALA A 128 11.74 18.18 3.59
N ARG A 129 10.83 19.00 4.16
CA ARG A 129 11.09 20.44 4.40
C ARG A 129 12.23 20.66 5.38
N GLY A 130 12.31 19.86 6.44
CA GLY A 130 13.42 19.88 7.39
C GLY A 130 14.75 19.58 6.70
N ILE A 131 14.81 18.50 5.92
CA ILE A 131 16.00 18.14 5.13
C ILE A 131 16.37 19.28 4.18
N TYR A 132 15.40 19.87 3.48
CA TYR A 132 15.63 21.00 2.58
C TYR A 132 16.31 22.19 3.28
N HIS A 133 15.91 22.52 4.52
CA HIS A 133 16.48 23.64 5.25
C HIS A 133 17.79 23.33 5.98
N PHE A 134 17.93 22.13 6.54
CA PHE A 134 19.06 21.79 7.42
C PHE A 134 20.14 20.94 6.74
N ALA A 135 19.80 20.16 5.71
CA ALA A 135 20.72 19.26 5.02
C ALA A 135 20.34 19.08 3.53
N PRO A 136 20.25 20.16 2.74
CA PRO A 136 19.76 20.11 1.35
C PRO A 136 20.57 19.18 0.45
N ALA A 137 21.85 18.94 0.78
CA ALA A 137 22.71 18.00 0.05
C ALA A 137 22.11 16.58 0.00
N ILE A 138 21.37 16.15 1.03
CA ILE A 138 20.75 14.82 1.08
C ILE A 138 19.73 14.63 -0.06
N LEU A 139 19.06 15.72 -0.50
CA LEU A 139 18.07 15.65 -1.59
C LEU A 139 18.70 15.22 -2.93
N GLY A 140 20.00 15.44 -3.12
CA GLY A 140 20.71 14.98 -4.31
C GLY A 140 21.09 13.49 -4.27
N TYR A 141 21.04 12.85 -3.09
CA TYR A 141 21.43 11.46 -2.90
C TYR A 141 20.19 10.58 -2.64
N GLN A 142 19.50 10.20 -3.72
CA GLN A 142 18.24 9.45 -3.63
C GLN A 142 18.35 8.15 -2.80
N ILE A 143 19.49 7.45 -2.90
CA ILE A 143 19.79 6.22 -2.15
C ILE A 143 19.79 6.46 -0.63
N ILE A 144 20.12 7.66 -0.18
CA ILE A 144 20.13 8.04 1.24
C ILE A 144 18.79 8.65 1.63
N PHE A 145 18.25 9.52 0.77
CA PHE A 145 16.98 10.19 1.00
C PHE A 145 15.82 9.19 1.16
N GLN A 146 15.73 8.17 0.30
CA GLN A 146 14.64 7.18 0.35
C GLN A 146 14.58 6.41 1.68
N PRO A 147 15.67 5.76 2.17
CA PRO A 147 15.67 5.11 3.48
C PRO A 147 15.28 6.06 4.62
N ILE A 148 15.79 7.31 4.63
CA ILE A 148 15.42 8.29 5.65
C ILE A 148 13.91 8.54 5.63
N MET A 149 13.34 8.77 4.44
CA MET A 149 11.92 9.02 4.27
C MET A 149 11.06 7.82 4.66
N ILE A 150 11.50 6.59 4.36
CA ILE A 150 10.81 5.36 4.78
C ILE A 150 10.84 5.23 6.31
N ILE A 151 12.03 5.40 6.92
CA ILE A 151 12.19 5.28 8.37
C ILE A 151 11.36 6.34 9.09
N LEU A 152 11.35 7.59 8.63
CA LEU A 152 10.55 8.65 9.24
C LEU A 152 9.06 8.47 8.97
N GLY A 153 8.69 8.18 7.73
CA GLY A 153 7.29 8.00 7.30
C GLY A 153 6.61 6.82 7.99
N LEU A 154 7.36 5.79 8.40
CA LEU A 154 6.83 4.65 9.14
C LEU A 154 7.04 4.79 10.65
N GLY A 155 8.25 5.14 11.06
CA GLY A 155 8.67 5.15 12.47
C GLY A 155 7.99 6.24 13.27
N VAL A 156 7.86 7.45 12.73
CA VAL A 156 7.22 8.57 13.46
C VAL A 156 5.74 8.30 13.71
N PRO A 157 4.92 7.86 12.72
CA PRO A 157 3.55 7.44 13.02
C PRO A 157 3.45 6.34 14.07
N VAL A 158 4.28 5.29 13.97
CA VAL A 158 4.26 4.18 14.94
C VAL A 158 4.59 4.65 16.35
N ILE A 159 5.64 5.47 16.51
CA ILE A 159 6.00 6.04 17.81
C ILE A 159 4.89 6.96 18.33
N PHE A 160 4.31 7.80 17.47
CA PHE A 160 3.25 8.72 17.86
C PHE A 160 1.98 7.97 18.33
N MET A 161 1.57 6.93 17.60
CA MET A 161 0.46 6.06 18.01
C MET A 161 0.76 5.43 19.38
N GLU A 162 1.97 4.92 19.60
CA GLU A 162 2.36 4.33 20.88
C GLU A 162 2.36 5.36 22.02
N ILE A 163 2.81 6.59 21.77
CA ILE A 163 2.74 7.71 22.73
C ILE A 163 1.29 7.99 23.11
N VAL A 164 0.38 8.11 22.13
CA VAL A 164 -1.04 8.35 22.39
C VAL A 164 -1.63 7.19 23.21
N ASN A 165 -1.32 5.94 22.85
CA ASN A 165 -1.80 4.75 23.54
C ASN A 165 -1.32 4.65 25.00
N ARG A 166 -0.12 5.14 25.32
CA ARG A 166 0.42 5.17 26.69
C ARG A 166 0.00 6.41 27.50
N SER A 167 -0.55 7.41 26.85
CA SER A 167 -0.95 8.67 27.48
C SER A 167 -2.41 8.64 27.97
N PRO A 168 -2.85 9.64 28.76
CA PRO A 168 -4.27 9.85 29.08
C PRO A 168 -5.17 10.01 27.84
N ALA A 169 -4.59 10.32 26.67
CA ALA A 169 -5.31 10.43 25.40
C ALA A 169 -5.67 9.07 24.78
N ARG A 170 -5.29 7.93 25.38
CA ARG A 170 -5.63 6.58 24.90
C ARG A 170 -7.12 6.39 24.60
N ARG A 171 -8.00 7.06 25.35
CA ARG A 171 -9.47 7.04 25.12
C ARG A 171 -9.89 7.51 23.72
N PHE A 172 -9.04 8.28 23.04
CA PHE A 172 -9.26 8.77 21.69
C PHE A 172 -8.53 7.97 20.61
N TYR A 173 -7.73 6.96 21.00
CA TYR A 173 -6.89 6.21 20.06
C TYR A 173 -7.69 5.68 18.87
N GLN A 174 -8.84 5.05 19.14
CA GLN A 174 -9.68 4.46 18.11
C GLN A 174 -10.27 5.49 17.14
N TYR A 175 -10.56 6.70 17.61
CA TYR A 175 -11.07 7.78 16.77
C TYR A 175 -9.97 8.42 15.92
N LEU A 176 -8.73 8.43 16.42
CA LEU A 176 -7.59 9.02 15.74
C LEU A 176 -6.97 8.09 14.70
N PHE A 177 -6.95 6.78 14.97
CA PHE A 177 -6.16 5.80 14.20
C PHE A 177 -6.96 4.58 13.70
N GLY A 178 -8.27 4.53 13.94
CA GLY A 178 -9.13 3.37 13.67
C GLY A 178 -9.11 2.31 14.76
#